data_AF-A0A9E3WHN1-F1
#
_entry.id   AF-A0A9E3WHN1-F1
#
_cell.length_a   1.000
_cell.length_b   1.000
_cell.length_c   1.000
_cell.angle_alpha   90.00
_cell.angle_beta   90.00
_cell.angle_gamma   90.00
#
_symmetry.space_group_name_H-M   'P 1'
#
loop_
_entity.id
_entity.type
_entity.pdbx_description
1 polymer ?
#
loop_
_entity_poly.entity_id
_entity_poly.type
_entity_poly.pdbx_seq_one_letter_code
_entity_poly.pdbx_strand_id
1 'polypeptide(L)'
;MRNLFATISRNLTSLAGVALTTAAAILFVAMFLVEAIGIVEAGPYVGILGFLVLPGLFLLGLVLIPAGLWLERRRDRRIAERGGAPPALPVFDFNDPRTRKTLLLLLALTTLNLAILGVAGYKGVEVMDSTSFCGSACHSVMAPEYANYQRSPHARVGCVSCHIGPGANWFVKSKLSGSWQLIAVMFDLYPKPIPTPVRNLRPARETCEQCHWPTKFVGDRLKVLTHYAEDEANTELKNVLLLRVGGAQGRSSKGIHWHVDPAIQIRYRSDEKRESISEVELTLPDRTVKTFKTGGDPAKAAAAEETWRTMDCVDCHNRPTHIYRMPQDEMDAALREQRIDRSLPFVRREGLKALEGAYASHEEARARIREQVLAFYAKNYPEVASGKRDLVTTAAEELGKIYCVNVWPSMHIAWGTYANHIGHQHAPGCFRCHDGEHKTALGEEISQDCSTCHTLLAQEEKEPAILKELQP
;
A
#
# COMPACT_ATOMS: atom_id res chain seq x y z
N MET A 1 37.80 34.03 -21.74
CA MET A 1 38.10 32.59 -21.58
C MET A 1 39.27 32.31 -20.63
N ARG A 2 40.49 32.81 -20.88
CA ARG A 2 41.68 32.48 -20.04
C ARG A 2 41.49 32.70 -18.53
N ASN A 3 40.89 33.80 -18.06
CA ASN A 3 40.88 34.11 -16.62
C ASN A 3 39.85 33.29 -15.80
N LEU A 4 38.64 33.03 -16.31
CA LEU A 4 37.63 32.24 -15.58
C LEU A 4 38.00 30.75 -15.57
N PHE A 5 38.39 30.21 -16.74
CA PHE A 5 38.86 28.82 -16.83
C PHE A 5 40.16 28.60 -16.06
N ALA A 6 41.09 29.56 -16.07
CA ALA A 6 42.31 29.47 -15.25
C ALA A 6 42.00 29.48 -13.76
N THR A 7 40.97 30.22 -13.31
CA THR A 7 40.58 30.23 -11.89
C THR A 7 39.90 28.91 -11.49
N ILE A 8 38.99 28.39 -12.31
CA ILE A 8 38.31 27.10 -12.04
C ILE A 8 39.27 25.91 -12.10
N SER A 9 40.29 25.95 -12.98
CA SER A 9 41.26 24.85 -13.16
C SER A 9 42.43 24.85 -12.17
N ARG A 10 42.59 25.91 -11.36
CA ARG A 10 43.65 26.00 -10.35
C ARG A 10 43.36 25.19 -9.09
N ASN A 11 42.09 24.94 -8.80
CA ASN A 11 41.68 24.13 -7.65
C ASN A 11 41.14 22.76 -8.10
N LEU A 12 41.78 21.69 -7.64
CA LEU A 12 41.35 20.30 -7.86
C LEU A 12 39.89 20.07 -7.43
N THR A 13 39.41 20.73 -6.37
CA THR A 13 38.02 20.62 -5.91
C THR A 13 37.03 21.22 -6.93
N SER A 14 37.35 22.39 -7.49
CA SER A 14 36.53 23.03 -8.52
C SER A 14 36.54 22.24 -9.82
N LEU A 15 37.71 21.71 -10.21
CA LEU A 15 37.88 20.87 -11.40
C LEU A 15 37.12 19.54 -11.26
N ALA A 16 37.21 18.89 -10.09
CA ALA A 16 36.43 17.70 -9.78
C ALA A 16 34.92 17.98 -9.80
N GLY A 17 34.50 19.14 -9.28
CA GLY A 17 33.10 19.60 -9.35
C GLY A 17 32.60 19.75 -10.78
N VAL A 18 33.38 20.36 -11.67
CA VAL A 18 33.06 20.47 -13.11
C VAL A 18 32.99 19.08 -13.76
N ALA A 19 34.01 18.24 -13.56
CA ALA A 19 34.04 16.90 -14.14
C ALA A 19 32.84 16.06 -13.69
N LEU A 20 32.51 16.08 -12.39
CA LEU A 20 31.38 15.36 -11.83
C LEU A 20 30.05 15.88 -12.39
N THR A 21 29.86 17.21 -12.44
CA THR A 21 28.65 17.84 -12.99
C THR A 21 28.46 17.46 -14.46
N THR A 22 29.51 17.56 -15.27
CA THR A 22 29.44 17.24 -16.71
C THR A 22 29.21 15.76 -16.95
N ALA A 23 29.92 14.88 -16.25
CA ALA A 23 29.73 13.44 -16.37
C ALA A 23 28.31 13.03 -15.96
N ALA A 24 27.82 13.52 -14.81
CA ALA A 24 26.47 13.24 -14.33
C ALA A 24 25.40 13.77 -15.31
N ALA A 25 25.59 14.97 -15.87
CA ALA A 25 24.68 15.54 -16.87
C ALA A 25 24.62 14.72 -18.16
N ILE A 26 25.77 14.29 -18.70
CA ILE A 26 25.83 13.48 -19.91
C ILE A 26 25.16 12.13 -19.68
N LEU A 27 25.49 11.46 -18.56
CA LEU A 27 24.89 10.18 -18.21
C LEU A 27 23.38 10.31 -17.99
N PHE A 28 22.93 11.37 -17.31
CA PHE A 28 21.52 11.65 -17.12
C PHE A 28 20.79 11.82 -18.44
N VAL A 29 21.31 12.67 -19.34
CA VAL A 29 20.70 12.91 -20.65
C VAL A 29 20.68 11.63 -21.49
N ALA A 30 21.78 10.88 -21.51
CA ALA A 30 21.84 9.62 -22.25
C ALA A 30 20.79 8.62 -21.75
N MET A 31 20.70 8.44 -20.42
CA MET A 31 19.73 7.52 -19.83
C MET A 31 18.28 7.98 -20.02
N PHE A 32 18.02 9.29 -19.86
CA PHE A 32 16.72 9.89 -20.16
C PHE A 32 16.31 9.66 -21.61
N LEU A 33 17.23 9.83 -22.57
CA LEU A 33 16.96 9.57 -23.99
C LEU A 33 16.65 8.10 -24.24
N VAL A 34 17.39 7.17 -23.62
CA VAL A 34 17.16 5.72 -23.73
C VAL A 34 15.78 5.32 -23.20
N GLU A 35 15.33 5.91 -22.10
CA GLU A 35 13.97 5.71 -21.57
C GLU A 35 12.91 6.36 -22.48
N ALA A 36 13.15 7.60 -22.94
CA ALA A 36 12.20 8.34 -23.77
C ALA A 36 11.91 7.66 -25.12
N ILE A 37 12.88 6.92 -25.67
CA ILE A 37 12.72 6.12 -26.90
C ILE A 37 12.24 4.69 -26.64
N GLY A 38 11.98 4.32 -25.37
CA GLY A 38 11.39 3.03 -24.99
C GLY A 38 12.32 1.83 -25.07
N ILE A 39 13.65 2.03 -25.08
CA ILE A 39 14.62 0.92 -25.14
C ILE A 39 14.75 0.23 -23.77
N VAL A 40 14.54 0.95 -22.67
CA VAL A 40 14.57 0.43 -21.31
C VAL A 40 13.33 0.92 -20.56
N GLU A 41 12.54 -0.01 -20.01
CA GLU A 41 11.52 0.35 -19.02
C GLU A 41 12.20 0.63 -17.67
N ALA A 42 11.90 1.77 -17.07
CA ALA A 42 12.46 2.16 -15.78
C ALA A 42 11.90 1.29 -14.65
N GLY A 43 12.55 0.14 -14.41
CA GLY A 43 12.40 -0.59 -13.16
C GLY A 43 12.82 0.27 -11.95
N PRO A 44 12.46 -0.13 -10.72
CA PRO A 44 12.64 0.71 -9.53
C PRO A 44 14.11 1.09 -9.32
N TYR A 45 15.05 0.19 -9.62
CA TYR A 45 16.48 0.43 -9.51
C TYR A 45 17.05 1.35 -10.60
N VAL A 46 16.58 1.20 -11.84
CA VAL A 46 16.96 2.10 -12.95
C VAL A 46 16.47 3.51 -12.66
N GLY A 47 15.24 3.63 -12.16
CA GLY A 47 14.68 4.90 -11.73
C GLY A 47 15.47 5.56 -10.58
N ILE A 48 15.88 4.80 -9.57
CA ILE A 48 16.72 5.30 -8.47
C ILE A 48 18.08 5.79 -8.98
N LEU A 49 18.78 4.96 -9.76
CA LEU A 49 20.08 5.34 -10.29
C LEU A 49 19.98 6.61 -11.15
N GLY A 50 18.98 6.60 -12.03
CA GLY A 50 18.76 7.62 -13.04
C GLY A 50 18.28 8.96 -12.54
N PHE A 51 17.30 8.95 -11.64
CA PHE A 51 16.55 10.15 -11.26
C PHE A 51 16.73 10.56 -9.79
N LEU A 52 17.50 9.77 -9.01
CA LEU A 52 17.90 10.14 -7.65
C LEU A 52 19.42 10.24 -7.52
N VAL A 53 20.17 9.20 -7.92
CA VAL A 53 21.63 9.17 -7.74
C VAL A 53 22.36 10.13 -8.69
N LEU A 54 22.10 10.05 -10.01
CA LEU A 54 22.75 10.95 -10.98
C LEU A 54 22.46 12.43 -10.70
N PRO A 55 21.22 12.86 -10.41
CA PRO A 55 20.94 14.24 -10.01
C PRO A 55 21.60 14.62 -8.69
N GLY A 56 21.70 13.70 -7.72
CA GLY A 56 22.44 13.92 -6.48
C GLY A 56 23.93 14.18 -6.72
N LEU A 57 24.58 13.41 -7.60
CA LEU A 57 25.97 13.63 -8.00
C LEU A 57 26.15 14.93 -8.77
N PHE A 58 25.19 15.28 -9.64
CA PHE A 58 25.18 16.55 -10.36
C PHE A 58 25.11 17.74 -9.41
N LEU A 59 24.22 17.71 -8.42
CA LEU A 59 24.11 18.74 -7.38
C LEU A 59 25.37 18.82 -6.51
N LEU A 60 25.94 17.69 -6.13
CA LEU A 60 27.22 17.64 -5.41
C LEU A 60 28.32 18.31 -6.23
N GLY A 61 28.41 18.01 -7.53
CA GLY A 61 29.35 18.67 -8.45
C GLY A 61 29.15 20.18 -8.49
N LEU A 62 27.90 20.64 -8.61
CA LEU A 62 27.55 22.07 -8.59
C LEU A 62 27.93 22.78 -7.29
N VAL A 63 27.86 22.09 -6.14
CA VAL A 63 28.28 22.63 -4.83
C VAL A 63 29.80 22.64 -4.68
N LEU A 64 30.50 21.66 -5.24
CA LEU A 64 31.97 21.58 -5.18
C LEU A 64 32.66 22.71 -5.95
N ILE A 65 32.05 23.22 -7.02
CA ILE A 65 32.58 24.35 -7.81
C ILE A 65 32.76 25.63 -6.95
N PRO A 66 31.71 26.21 -6.33
CA PRO A 66 31.86 27.37 -5.48
C PRO A 66 32.65 27.07 -4.19
N ALA A 67 32.56 25.85 -3.65
CA ALA A 67 33.36 25.46 -2.48
C ALA A 67 34.87 25.48 -2.79
N GLY A 68 35.28 24.94 -3.95
CA GLY A 68 36.66 25.01 -4.42
C GLY A 68 37.12 26.46 -4.65
N LEU A 69 36.30 27.30 -5.29
CA LEU A 69 36.62 28.72 -5.46
C LEU A 69 36.75 29.45 -4.11
N TRP A 70 35.93 29.11 -3.12
CA TRP A 70 36.02 29.69 -1.78
C TRP A 70 37.29 29.25 -1.04
N LEU A 71 37.66 27.97 -1.12
CA LEU A 71 38.90 27.44 -0.55
C LEU A 71 40.14 28.08 -1.19
N GLU A 72 40.11 28.27 -2.51
CA GLU A 72 41.19 28.95 -3.25
C GLU A 72 41.31 30.42 -2.84
N ARG A 73 40.18 31.14 -2.73
CA ARG A 73 40.17 32.51 -2.18
C ARG A 73 40.73 32.59 -0.76
N ARG A 74 40.42 31.61 0.10
CA ARG A 74 40.96 31.55 1.46
C ARG A 74 42.48 31.32 1.44
N ARG A 75 42.98 30.50 0.51
CA ARG A 75 44.41 30.28 0.29
C ARG A 75 45.10 31.56 -0.22
N ASP A 76 44.51 32.24 -1.19
CA ASP A 76 45.05 33.48 -1.77
C ASP A 76 45.11 34.60 -0.72
N ARG A 77 44.09 34.72 0.14
CA ARG A 77 44.12 35.64 1.29
C ARG A 77 45.27 35.35 2.25
N ARG A 78 45.52 34.07 2.57
CA ARG A 78 46.65 33.66 3.42
C ARG A 78 48.01 33.93 2.76
N ILE A 79 48.09 33.86 1.43
CA ILE A 79 49.30 34.22 0.68
C ILE A 79 49.53 35.74 0.74
N ALA A 80 48.47 36.53 0.60
CA ALA A 80 48.52 37.99 0.73
C ALA A 80 48.93 38.43 2.15
N GLU A 81 48.39 37.79 3.19
CA GLU A 81 48.78 38.00 4.60
C GLU A 81 50.26 37.67 4.87
N ARG A 82 50.86 36.79 4.06
CA ARG A 82 52.28 36.40 4.12
C ARG A 82 53.19 37.21 3.18
N GLY A 83 52.68 38.32 2.61
CA GLY A 83 53.45 39.21 1.73
C GLY A 83 53.58 38.74 0.27
N GLY A 84 52.87 37.69 -0.15
CA GLY A 84 52.79 37.28 -1.55
C GLY A 84 51.76 38.10 -2.33
N ALA A 85 51.95 38.28 -3.65
CA ALA A 85 50.98 38.96 -4.51
C ALA A 85 49.85 37.99 -4.91
N PRO A 86 48.62 38.12 -4.40
CA PRO A 86 47.50 37.30 -4.86
C PRO A 86 47.13 37.66 -6.31
N PRO A 87 46.59 36.70 -7.08
CA PRO A 87 46.09 37.00 -8.43
C PRO A 87 44.97 38.06 -8.38
N ALA A 88 44.95 38.96 -9.38
CA ALA A 88 43.94 40.00 -9.48
C ALA A 88 42.53 39.42 -9.65
N LEU A 89 41.54 40.07 -9.04
CA LEU A 89 40.13 39.71 -9.22
C LEU A 89 39.72 39.85 -10.70
N PRO A 90 38.83 38.99 -11.21
CA PRO A 90 38.30 39.15 -12.55
C PRO A 90 37.53 40.48 -12.66
N VAL A 91 37.89 41.30 -13.65
CA VAL A 91 37.17 42.52 -14.01
C VAL A 91 36.08 42.17 -15.03
N PHE A 92 34.84 42.55 -14.76
CA PHE A 92 33.71 42.36 -15.67
C PHE A 92 33.49 43.63 -16.49
N ASP A 93 34.10 43.70 -17.67
CA ASP A 93 33.84 44.79 -18.64
C ASP A 93 32.85 44.31 -19.71
N PHE A 94 31.61 44.81 -19.68
CA PHE A 94 30.56 44.44 -20.62
C PHE A 94 30.72 45.06 -22.01
N ASN A 95 31.63 46.01 -22.20
CA ASN A 95 31.95 46.54 -23.52
C ASN A 95 32.81 45.55 -24.32
N ASP A 96 33.63 44.72 -23.65
CA ASP A 96 34.42 43.66 -24.29
C ASP A 96 33.52 42.55 -24.85
N PRO A 97 33.57 42.25 -26.17
CA PRO A 97 32.88 41.12 -26.77
C PRO A 97 33.18 39.77 -26.09
N ARG A 98 34.36 39.60 -25.48
CA ARG A 98 34.74 38.35 -24.81
C ARG A 98 33.99 38.17 -23.49
N THR A 99 33.80 39.24 -22.72
CA THR A 99 32.98 39.22 -21.49
C THR A 99 31.53 38.93 -21.84
N ARG A 100 30.98 39.58 -22.87
CA ARG A 100 29.61 39.32 -23.36
C ARG A 100 29.41 37.87 -23.79
N LYS A 101 30.32 37.31 -24.60
CA LYS A 101 30.28 35.89 -25.00
C LYS A 101 30.37 34.93 -23.80
N THR A 102 31.21 35.25 -22.82
CA THR A 102 31.37 34.42 -21.61
C THR A 102 30.11 34.46 -20.74
N LEU A 103 29.49 35.64 -20.58
CA LEU A 103 28.22 35.80 -19.88
C LEU A 103 27.10 35.03 -20.59
N LEU A 104 26.99 35.15 -21.92
CA LEU A 104 26.00 34.41 -22.70
C LEU A 104 26.18 32.90 -22.57
N LEU A 105 27.43 32.40 -22.62
CA LEU A 105 27.73 30.99 -22.40
C LEU A 105 27.34 30.54 -20.99
N LEU A 106 27.66 31.33 -19.96
CA LEU A 106 27.30 31.03 -18.57
C LEU A 106 25.77 31.01 -18.38
N LEU A 107 25.05 31.97 -18.96
CA LEU A 107 23.59 32.00 -18.95
C LEU A 107 23.00 30.78 -19.68
N ALA A 108 23.55 30.41 -20.84
CA ALA A 108 23.12 29.23 -21.59
C ALA A 108 23.34 27.93 -20.80
N LEU A 109 24.52 27.74 -20.22
CA LEU A 109 24.84 26.58 -19.38
C LEU A 109 23.99 26.55 -18.10
N THR A 110 23.74 27.71 -17.48
CA THR A 110 22.86 27.81 -16.31
C THR A 110 21.42 27.42 -16.67
N THR A 111 20.92 27.90 -17.81
CA THR A 111 19.58 27.55 -18.31
C THR A 111 19.49 26.05 -18.59
N LEU A 112 20.51 25.45 -19.21
CA LEU A 112 20.60 24.02 -19.44
C LEU A 112 20.61 23.23 -18.12
N ASN A 113 21.39 23.67 -17.13
CA ASN A 113 21.43 23.04 -15.80
C ASN A 113 20.07 23.11 -15.10
N LEU A 114 19.37 24.24 -15.19
CA LEU A 114 18.02 24.38 -14.64
C LEU A 114 17.02 23.46 -15.36
N ALA A 115 17.13 23.32 -16.68
CA ALA A 115 16.30 22.39 -17.45
C ALA A 115 16.56 20.94 -17.04
N ILE A 116 17.83 20.54 -16.92
CA ILE A 116 18.22 19.21 -16.44
C ILE A 116 17.68 18.95 -15.03
N LEU A 117 17.85 19.89 -14.10
CA LEU A 117 17.33 19.76 -12.74
C LEU A 117 15.81 19.70 -12.70
N GLY A 118 15.12 20.47 -13.54
CA GLY A 118 13.66 20.45 -13.66
C GLY A 118 13.15 19.10 -14.14
N VAL A 119 13.72 18.57 -15.23
CA VAL A 119 13.36 17.25 -15.78
C VAL A 119 13.72 16.14 -14.80
N ALA A 120 14.92 16.17 -14.24
CA ALA A 120 15.39 15.21 -13.24
C ALA A 120 14.49 15.19 -12.00
N GLY A 121 14.14 16.37 -11.48
CA GLY A 121 13.24 16.50 -10.33
C GLY A 121 11.85 15.95 -10.62
N TYR A 122 11.27 16.30 -11.78
CA TYR A 122 9.96 15.80 -12.20
C TYR A 122 9.96 14.27 -12.33
N LYS A 123 10.91 13.71 -13.09
CA LYS A 123 11.04 12.26 -13.28
C LYS A 123 11.36 11.53 -11.98
N GLY A 124 12.16 12.13 -11.11
CA GLY A 124 12.45 11.57 -9.78
C GLY A 124 11.19 11.45 -8.94
N VAL A 125 10.32 12.46 -8.96
CA VAL A 125 9.00 12.38 -8.31
C VAL A 125 8.13 11.31 -8.94
N GLU A 126 8.00 11.28 -10.27
CA GLU A 126 7.21 10.27 -10.98
C GLU A 126 7.64 8.83 -10.64
N VAL A 127 8.95 8.57 -10.59
CA VAL A 127 9.50 7.27 -10.19
C VAL A 127 9.17 6.95 -8.73
N MET A 128 9.42 7.89 -7.81
CA MET A 128 9.14 7.67 -6.38
C MET A 128 7.66 7.48 -6.08
N ASP A 129 6.78 8.02 -6.92
CA ASP A 129 5.33 7.94 -6.78
C ASP A 129 4.74 6.73 -7.53
N SER A 130 5.58 5.94 -8.21
CA SER A 130 5.17 4.72 -8.91
C SER A 130 4.87 3.56 -7.95
N THR A 131 3.98 2.65 -8.39
CA THR A 131 3.67 1.40 -7.67
C THR A 131 4.90 0.49 -7.57
N SER A 132 5.72 0.47 -8.62
CA SER A 132 6.95 -0.32 -8.69
C SER A 132 7.96 0.13 -7.62
N PHE A 133 8.19 1.44 -7.48
CA PHE A 133 9.04 1.97 -6.44
C PHE A 133 8.50 1.65 -5.04
N CYS A 134 7.23 1.98 -4.77
CA CYS A 134 6.61 1.77 -3.46
C CYS A 134 6.60 0.29 -3.05
N GLY A 135 6.31 -0.63 -3.98
CA GLY A 135 6.15 -2.05 -3.69
C GLY A 135 7.42 -2.88 -3.76
N SER A 136 8.41 -2.46 -4.57
CA SER A 136 9.57 -3.30 -4.91
C SER A 136 10.91 -2.73 -4.45
N ALA A 137 11.04 -1.42 -4.20
CA ALA A 137 12.31 -0.83 -3.78
C ALA A 137 12.69 -1.29 -2.36
N CYS A 138 11.72 -1.36 -1.45
CA CYS A 138 11.90 -1.85 -0.08
C CYS A 138 11.32 -3.26 0.06
N HIS A 139 11.76 -4.20 -0.77
CA HIS A 139 11.13 -5.52 -0.91
C HIS A 139 11.02 -6.30 0.41
N SER A 140 11.92 -6.10 1.38
CA SER A 140 11.88 -6.85 2.65
C SER A 140 10.65 -6.52 3.50
N VAL A 141 10.25 -5.24 3.52
CA VAL A 141 9.14 -4.73 4.33
C VAL A 141 7.86 -4.61 3.52
N MET A 142 7.96 -4.25 2.24
CA MET A 142 6.81 -3.97 1.38
C MET A 142 6.30 -5.17 0.59
N ALA A 143 7.04 -6.27 0.50
CA ALA A 143 6.59 -7.45 -0.24
C ALA A 143 5.22 -8.00 0.21
N PRO A 144 4.90 -8.07 1.52
CA PRO A 144 3.57 -8.50 1.96
C PRO A 144 2.42 -7.63 1.41
N GLU A 145 2.58 -6.32 1.52
CA GLU A 145 1.56 -5.36 1.07
C GLU A 145 1.46 -5.33 -0.46
N TYR A 146 2.61 -5.42 -1.15
CA TYR A 146 2.67 -5.41 -2.62
C TYR A 146 2.08 -6.68 -3.24
N ALA A 147 2.39 -7.86 -2.69
CA ALA A 147 1.82 -9.12 -3.15
C ALA A 147 0.29 -9.13 -3.04
N ASN A 148 -0.26 -8.58 -1.96
CA ASN A 148 -1.70 -8.48 -1.77
C ASN A 148 -2.34 -7.38 -2.64
N TYR A 149 -1.64 -6.25 -2.84
CA TYR A 149 -2.09 -5.19 -3.77
C TYR A 149 -2.31 -5.73 -5.19
N GLN A 150 -1.39 -6.53 -5.72
CA GLN A 150 -1.40 -7.03 -7.09
C GLN A 150 -2.63 -7.88 -7.45
N ARG A 151 -3.24 -8.52 -6.46
CA ARG A 151 -4.45 -9.36 -6.61
C ARG A 151 -5.72 -8.72 -6.07
N SER A 152 -5.67 -7.42 -5.77
CA SER A 152 -6.78 -6.68 -5.18
C SER A 152 -7.67 -6.02 -6.25
N PRO A 153 -8.91 -5.61 -5.89
CA PRO A 153 -9.75 -4.79 -6.76
C PRO A 153 -9.11 -3.44 -7.16
N HIS A 154 -8.07 -3.01 -6.45
CA HIS A 154 -7.35 -1.75 -6.67
C HIS A 154 -5.95 -1.96 -7.28
N ALA A 155 -5.64 -3.14 -7.81
CA ALA A 155 -4.32 -3.46 -8.40
C ALA A 155 -3.89 -2.54 -9.57
N ARG A 156 -4.81 -1.73 -10.09
CA ARG A 156 -4.57 -0.74 -11.17
C ARG A 156 -4.62 0.71 -10.69
N VAL A 157 -4.71 0.95 -9.38
CA VAL A 157 -4.72 2.28 -8.77
C VAL A 157 -3.37 2.53 -8.10
N GLY A 158 -2.67 3.58 -8.52
CA GLY A 158 -1.35 3.90 -7.95
C GLY A 158 -1.37 4.05 -6.43
N CYS A 159 -0.31 3.60 -5.74
CA CYS A 159 -0.23 3.66 -4.27
C CYS A 159 -0.43 5.09 -3.75
N VAL A 160 0.10 6.07 -4.47
CA VAL A 160 0.02 7.50 -4.14
C VAL A 160 -1.38 8.08 -4.17
N SER A 161 -2.30 7.49 -4.93
CA SER A 161 -3.71 7.91 -4.96
C SER A 161 -4.39 7.73 -3.61
N CYS A 162 -3.91 6.77 -2.80
CA CYS A 162 -4.41 6.54 -1.44
C CYS A 162 -3.46 7.10 -0.36
N HIS A 163 -2.15 6.88 -0.50
CA HIS A 163 -1.18 7.13 0.58
C HIS A 163 -0.51 8.51 0.58
N ILE A 164 -0.49 9.21 -0.56
CA ILE A 164 0.13 10.55 -0.65
C ILE A 164 -0.92 11.62 -0.88
N GLY A 165 -1.74 11.48 -1.92
CA GLY A 165 -2.75 12.47 -2.29
C GLY A 165 -2.23 13.69 -3.06
N PRO A 166 -3.12 14.41 -3.77
CA PRO A 166 -2.72 15.61 -4.52
C PRO A 166 -2.42 16.80 -3.61
N GLY A 167 -1.62 17.74 -4.12
CA GLY A 167 -1.36 19.04 -3.48
C GLY A 167 -0.04 19.13 -2.71
N ALA A 168 0.48 20.36 -2.61
CA ALA A 168 1.82 20.62 -2.07
C ALA A 168 1.99 20.22 -0.59
N ASN A 169 0.96 20.41 0.23
CA ASN A 169 1.03 20.08 1.66
C ASN A 169 1.20 18.57 1.89
N TRP A 170 0.40 17.77 1.19
CA TRP A 170 0.46 16.32 1.26
C TRP A 170 1.75 15.77 0.64
N PHE A 171 2.24 16.39 -0.43
CA PHE A 171 3.55 16.09 -1.00
C PHE A 171 4.69 16.31 0.02
N VAL A 172 4.73 17.45 0.71
CA VAL A 172 5.78 17.70 1.73
C VAL A 172 5.67 16.72 2.89
N LYS A 173 4.45 16.50 3.41
CA LYS A 173 4.21 15.56 4.51
C LYS A 173 4.65 14.13 4.14
N SER A 174 4.35 13.68 2.92
CA SER A 174 4.73 12.35 2.46
C SER A 174 6.24 12.21 2.30
N LYS A 175 6.95 13.22 1.78
CA LYS A 175 8.42 13.14 1.63
C LYS A 175 9.15 13.20 2.97
N LEU A 176 8.67 13.97 3.95
CA LEU A 176 9.21 13.96 5.32
C LEU A 176 8.99 12.60 5.99
N SER A 177 7.76 12.06 5.92
CA SER A 177 7.45 10.73 6.44
C SER A 177 8.26 9.63 5.74
N GLY A 178 8.41 9.72 4.41
CA GLY A 178 9.18 8.77 3.61
C GLY A 178 10.66 8.79 3.95
N SER A 179 11.22 9.95 4.28
CA SER A 179 12.62 10.06 4.75
C SER A 179 12.82 9.31 6.07
N TRP A 180 11.86 9.42 6.99
CA TRP A 180 11.90 8.63 8.23
C TRP A 180 11.70 7.13 7.97
N GLN A 181 10.82 6.74 7.05
CA GLN A 181 10.66 5.34 6.65
C GLN A 181 11.95 4.75 6.08
N LEU A 182 12.69 5.51 5.27
CA LEU A 182 14.00 5.08 4.76
C LEU A 182 15.00 4.84 5.91
N ILE A 183 15.06 5.75 6.89
CA ILE A 183 15.88 5.59 8.10
C ILE A 183 15.44 4.35 8.87
N ALA A 184 14.12 4.16 9.06
CA ALA A 184 13.59 3.02 9.79
C ALA A 184 13.94 1.69 9.11
N VAL A 185 13.84 1.60 7.79
CA VAL A 185 14.24 0.40 7.03
C VAL A 185 15.75 0.18 7.10
N MET A 186 16.56 1.24 6.96
CA MET A 186 18.03 1.15 6.97
C MET A 186 18.60 0.69 8.31
N PHE A 187 17.94 1.02 9.42
CA PHE A 187 18.38 0.70 10.78
C PHE A 187 17.48 -0.33 11.50
N ASP A 188 16.57 -1.00 10.79
CA ASP A 188 15.59 -1.96 11.34
C ASP A 188 14.76 -1.40 12.52
N LEU A 189 14.40 -0.11 12.47
CA LEU A 189 13.65 0.61 13.51
C LEU A 189 12.13 0.59 13.28
N TYR A 190 11.58 -0.53 12.79
CA TYR A 190 10.16 -0.67 12.53
C TYR A 190 9.57 -1.93 13.21
N PRO A 191 8.30 -1.88 13.64
CA PRO A 191 7.62 -3.02 14.23
C PRO A 191 7.33 -4.12 13.21
N LYS A 192 7.30 -5.37 13.67
CA LYS A 192 6.95 -6.57 12.87
C LYS A 192 5.88 -7.36 13.65
N PRO A 193 4.62 -7.44 13.19
CA PRO A 193 4.06 -6.85 11.95
C PRO A 193 3.87 -5.32 12.03
N ILE A 194 3.58 -4.69 10.89
CA ILE A 194 3.28 -3.26 10.82
C ILE A 194 1.94 -3.00 11.51
N PRO A 195 1.86 -2.12 12.53
CA PRO A 195 0.66 -1.95 13.33
C PRO A 195 -0.46 -1.30 12.50
N THR A 196 -1.68 -1.71 12.80
CA THR A 196 -2.89 -1.12 12.22
C THR A 196 -3.88 -0.75 13.32
N PRO A 197 -4.68 0.31 13.14
CA PRO A 197 -4.91 1.09 11.92
C PRO A 197 -3.78 2.08 11.54
N VAL A 198 -3.69 2.44 10.26
CA VAL A 198 -2.71 3.43 9.77
C VAL A 198 -3.09 4.82 10.29
N ARG A 199 -2.25 5.41 11.15
CA ARG A 199 -2.52 6.70 11.81
C ARG A 199 -2.44 7.92 10.89
N ASN A 200 -1.68 7.83 9.80
CA ASN A 200 -1.41 8.94 8.89
C ASN A 200 -2.13 8.83 7.54
N LEU A 201 -3.12 7.94 7.43
CA LEU A 201 -3.90 7.83 6.21
C LEU A 201 -4.79 9.08 6.05
N ARG A 202 -4.96 9.51 4.81
CA ARG A 202 -5.83 10.65 4.48
C ARG A 202 -7.29 10.30 4.75
N PRO A 203 -8.14 11.29 5.09
CA PRO A 203 -9.57 11.05 5.28
C PRO A 203 -10.21 10.39 4.06
N ALA A 204 -11.19 9.51 4.27
CA ALA A 204 -11.88 8.79 3.20
C ALA A 204 -12.51 9.72 2.15
N ARG A 205 -12.97 10.92 2.56
CA ARG A 205 -13.50 11.97 1.68
C ARG A 205 -12.51 12.43 0.60
N GLU A 206 -11.21 12.41 0.91
CA GLU A 206 -10.17 12.85 -0.02
C GLU A 206 -9.46 11.69 -0.74
N THR A 207 -9.85 10.44 -0.44
CA THR A 207 -9.28 9.22 -1.03
C THR A 207 -10.37 8.36 -1.67
N CYS A 208 -11.15 7.67 -0.86
CA CYS A 208 -12.22 6.76 -1.29
C CYS A 208 -13.28 7.49 -2.13
N GLU A 209 -13.74 8.65 -1.67
CA GLU A 209 -14.89 9.35 -2.28
C GLU A 209 -14.57 10.02 -3.63
N GLN A 210 -13.28 10.10 -4.00
CA GLN A 210 -12.87 10.54 -5.33
C GLN A 210 -13.27 9.54 -6.43
N CYS A 211 -13.51 8.28 -6.05
CA CYS A 211 -13.93 7.21 -6.95
C CYS A 211 -15.27 6.57 -6.53
N HIS A 212 -15.57 6.53 -5.23
CA HIS A 212 -16.76 5.90 -4.65
C HIS A 212 -17.74 6.95 -4.10
N TRP A 213 -18.82 7.23 -4.83
CA TRP A 213 -19.75 8.31 -4.48
C TRP A 213 -20.78 7.89 -3.41
N PRO A 214 -20.73 8.42 -2.17
CA PRO A 214 -21.62 7.95 -1.09
C PRO A 214 -23.11 8.20 -1.34
N THR A 215 -23.45 9.25 -2.09
CA THR A 215 -24.85 9.59 -2.39
C THR A 215 -25.40 8.84 -3.60
N LYS A 216 -24.63 7.94 -4.20
CA LYS A 216 -25.12 7.08 -5.30
C LYS A 216 -25.61 5.76 -4.73
N PHE A 217 -26.92 5.55 -4.77
CA PHE A 217 -27.54 4.30 -4.33
C PHE A 217 -27.08 3.10 -5.18
N VAL A 218 -26.60 2.04 -4.51
CA VAL A 218 -26.05 0.84 -5.16
C VAL A 218 -27.07 -0.33 -5.20
N GLY A 219 -28.20 -0.20 -4.49
CA GLY A 219 -29.19 -1.28 -4.39
C GLY A 219 -28.70 -2.48 -3.59
N ASP A 220 -29.56 -3.48 -3.42
CA ASP A 220 -29.18 -4.72 -2.78
C ASP A 220 -28.32 -5.57 -3.71
N ARG A 221 -27.37 -6.33 -3.15
CA ARG A 221 -26.43 -7.16 -3.91
C ARG A 221 -26.58 -8.62 -3.56
N LEU A 222 -26.87 -9.44 -4.55
CA LEU A 222 -26.79 -10.89 -4.41
C LEU A 222 -25.32 -11.31 -4.31
N LYS A 223 -24.99 -12.10 -3.30
CA LYS A 223 -23.67 -12.69 -3.10
C LYS A 223 -23.81 -14.20 -3.01
N VAL A 224 -23.12 -14.91 -3.89
CA VAL A 224 -23.02 -16.38 -3.87
C VAL A 224 -21.65 -16.74 -3.33
N LEU A 225 -21.64 -17.41 -2.18
CA LEU A 225 -20.43 -17.89 -1.52
C LEU A 225 -20.34 -19.40 -1.72
N THR A 226 -19.49 -19.81 -2.66
CA THR A 226 -19.15 -21.21 -2.86
C THR A 226 -18.06 -21.62 -1.87
N HIS A 227 -18.32 -22.70 -1.14
CA HIS A 227 -17.36 -23.39 -0.29
C HIS A 227 -17.40 -24.89 -0.59
N TYR A 228 -16.43 -25.63 -0.11
CA TYR A 228 -16.37 -27.07 -0.32
C TYR A 228 -16.30 -27.81 1.02
N ALA A 229 -16.91 -28.99 1.10
CA ALA A 229 -16.81 -29.84 2.28
C ALA A 229 -15.42 -30.50 2.37
N GLU A 230 -15.06 -30.98 3.56
CA GLU A 230 -13.82 -31.74 3.83
C GLU A 230 -14.00 -33.25 3.61
N ASP A 231 -14.94 -33.62 2.75
CA ASP A 231 -15.21 -35.00 2.35
C ASP A 231 -14.33 -35.41 1.15
N GLU A 232 -14.39 -36.70 0.81
CA GLU A 232 -13.57 -37.25 -0.27
C GLU A 232 -13.86 -36.60 -1.61
N ALA A 233 -15.14 -36.28 -1.86
CA ALA A 233 -15.59 -35.65 -3.09
C ALA A 233 -15.33 -34.14 -3.16
N ASN A 234 -14.89 -33.52 -2.06
CA ASN A 234 -14.83 -32.06 -1.89
C ASN A 234 -16.16 -31.42 -2.32
N THR A 235 -17.27 -31.88 -1.74
CA THR A 235 -18.64 -31.51 -2.13
C THR A 235 -18.79 -29.98 -2.16
N GLU A 236 -19.21 -29.45 -3.31
CA GLU A 236 -19.50 -28.01 -3.45
C GLU A 236 -20.82 -27.65 -2.78
N LEU A 237 -20.78 -26.60 -1.97
CA LEU A 237 -21.88 -26.06 -1.22
C LEU A 237 -21.93 -24.53 -1.43
N LYS A 238 -23.13 -23.96 -1.40
CA LYS A 238 -23.36 -22.54 -1.68
C LYS A 238 -24.19 -21.91 -0.56
N ASN A 239 -23.71 -20.77 -0.08
CA ASN A 239 -24.52 -19.82 0.69
C ASN A 239 -24.93 -18.69 -0.26
N VAL A 240 -26.22 -18.37 -0.31
CA VAL A 240 -26.75 -17.29 -1.14
C VAL A 240 -27.30 -16.21 -0.23
N LEU A 241 -26.76 -15.01 -0.36
CA LEU A 241 -27.08 -13.86 0.49
C LEU A 241 -27.61 -12.72 -0.39
N LEU A 242 -28.68 -12.07 0.03
CA LEU A 242 -29.03 -10.74 -0.46
C LEU A 242 -28.49 -9.70 0.53
N LEU A 243 -27.36 -9.08 0.20
CA LEU A 243 -26.78 -8.01 1.00
C LEU A 243 -27.54 -6.71 0.80
N ARG A 244 -28.00 -6.12 1.90
CA ARG A 244 -28.67 -4.82 1.91
C ARG A 244 -27.64 -3.70 1.89
N VAL A 245 -26.98 -3.52 0.75
CA VAL A 245 -25.89 -2.54 0.60
C VAL A 245 -26.43 -1.13 0.79
N GLY A 246 -27.54 -0.82 0.14
CA GLY A 246 -28.28 0.42 0.34
C GLY A 246 -27.48 1.69 0.01
N GLY A 247 -27.61 2.69 0.86
CA GLY A 247 -27.09 4.06 0.70
C GLY A 247 -28.20 5.11 0.67
N ALA A 248 -27.83 6.36 0.38
CA ALA A 248 -28.79 7.45 0.27
C ALA A 248 -29.66 7.32 -0.98
N GLN A 249 -30.98 7.33 -0.81
CA GLN A 249 -31.96 7.29 -1.90
C GLN A 249 -33.14 8.23 -1.62
N GLY A 250 -33.25 9.30 -2.40
CA GLY A 250 -34.30 10.31 -2.22
C GLY A 250 -34.14 11.03 -0.87
N ARG A 251 -35.15 10.92 0.00
CA ARG A 251 -35.16 11.56 1.34
C ARG A 251 -34.77 10.61 2.48
N SER A 252 -34.35 9.38 2.17
CA SER A 252 -34.03 8.37 3.18
C SER A 252 -32.76 7.60 2.83
N SER A 253 -32.03 7.19 3.86
CA SER A 253 -30.87 6.31 3.75
C SER A 253 -31.19 4.96 4.39
N LYS A 254 -30.82 3.87 3.72
CA LYS A 254 -31.15 2.48 4.12
C LYS A 254 -29.98 1.53 3.88
N GLY A 255 -30.06 0.32 4.42
CA GLY A 255 -29.02 -0.72 4.28
C GLY A 255 -27.73 -0.35 4.99
N ILE A 256 -26.69 -1.19 4.93
CA ILE A 256 -25.45 -1.02 5.70
C ILE A 256 -24.71 0.31 5.43
N HIS A 257 -24.90 0.91 4.25
CA HIS A 257 -24.32 2.22 3.89
C HIS A 257 -25.17 3.42 4.30
N TRP A 258 -26.24 3.26 5.09
CA TRP A 258 -26.98 4.42 5.59
C TRP A 258 -26.08 5.38 6.40
N HIS A 259 -25.08 4.84 7.08
CA HIS A 259 -24.10 5.56 7.90
C HIS A 259 -23.20 6.54 7.13
N VAL A 260 -23.06 6.37 5.81
CA VAL A 260 -22.21 7.25 4.97
C VAL A 260 -22.98 8.39 4.32
N ASP A 261 -24.27 8.55 4.66
CA ASP A 261 -25.05 9.71 4.26
C ASP A 261 -24.42 11.00 4.81
N PRO A 262 -24.10 12.01 3.98
CA PRO A 262 -23.53 13.28 4.44
C PRO A 262 -24.39 14.05 5.46
N ALA A 263 -25.70 13.76 5.52
CA ALA A 263 -26.61 14.36 6.49
C ALA A 263 -26.55 13.69 7.88
N ILE A 264 -25.84 12.56 7.99
CA ILE A 264 -25.63 11.81 9.22
C ILE A 264 -24.16 11.94 9.63
N GLN A 265 -23.91 12.02 10.94
CA GLN A 265 -22.56 11.92 11.48
C GLN A 265 -22.53 10.92 12.62
N ILE A 266 -21.54 10.03 12.57
CA ILE A 266 -21.30 9.06 13.63
C ILE A 266 -19.91 9.32 14.18
N ARG A 267 -19.82 9.48 15.49
CA ARG A 267 -18.57 9.56 16.22
C ARG A 267 -18.54 8.44 17.24
N TYR A 268 -17.36 7.91 17.53
CA TYR A 268 -17.21 6.85 18.52
C TYR A 268 -15.89 6.96 19.28
N ARG A 269 -15.86 6.30 20.44
CA ARG A 269 -14.66 6.08 21.25
C ARG A 269 -14.33 4.59 21.27
N SER A 270 -13.04 4.28 21.19
CA SER A 270 -12.54 2.91 21.13
C SER A 270 -11.14 2.83 21.70
N ASP A 271 -10.65 1.61 21.88
CA ASP A 271 -9.23 1.31 21.98
C ASP A 271 -8.42 1.71 20.73
N GLU A 272 -7.09 1.66 20.83
CA GLU A 272 -6.15 2.05 19.77
C GLU A 272 -6.37 1.29 18.45
N LYS A 273 -6.72 -0.01 18.54
CA LYS A 273 -6.98 -0.86 17.36
C LYS A 273 -8.34 -0.61 16.73
N ARG A 274 -9.20 0.17 17.39
CA ARG A 274 -10.59 0.45 17.00
C ARG A 274 -11.49 -0.79 17.05
N GLU A 275 -11.15 -1.80 17.83
CA GLU A 275 -11.89 -3.06 17.91
C GLU A 275 -12.94 -3.07 19.02
N SER A 276 -12.71 -2.28 20.06
CA SER A 276 -13.49 -2.23 21.29
C SER A 276 -14.18 -0.89 21.45
N ILE A 277 -15.38 -0.75 20.88
CA ILE A 277 -16.14 0.50 20.88
C ILE A 277 -16.94 0.60 22.18
N SER A 278 -16.82 1.73 22.87
CA SER A 278 -17.39 1.96 24.19
C SER A 278 -18.57 2.93 24.16
N GLU A 279 -18.45 3.98 23.35
CA GLU A 279 -19.46 5.03 23.19
C GLU A 279 -19.63 5.34 21.70
N VAL A 280 -20.88 5.53 21.27
CA VAL A 280 -21.26 5.95 19.93
C VAL A 280 -22.18 7.17 20.03
N GLU A 281 -21.86 8.22 19.29
CA GLU A 281 -22.68 9.43 19.14
C GLU A 281 -23.18 9.50 17.69
N LEU A 282 -24.49 9.47 17.54
CA LEU A 282 -25.20 9.61 16.27
C LEU A 282 -25.84 10.99 16.19
N THR A 283 -25.46 11.78 15.18
CA THR A 283 -26.14 13.03 14.82
C THR A 283 -26.98 12.79 13.57
N LEU A 284 -28.28 13.03 13.69
CA LEU A 284 -29.27 12.89 12.62
C LEU A 284 -29.40 14.18 11.77
N PRO A 285 -30.07 14.14 10.60
CA PRO A 285 -30.23 15.30 9.71
C PRO A 285 -30.92 16.51 10.35
N ASP A 286 -31.82 16.27 11.31
CA ASP A 286 -32.54 17.28 12.09
C ASP A 286 -31.70 17.87 13.24
N ARG A 287 -30.42 17.47 13.34
CA ARG A 287 -29.48 17.80 14.43
C ARG A 287 -29.77 17.14 15.76
N THR A 288 -30.71 16.20 15.82
CA THR A 288 -30.91 15.37 17.01
C THR A 288 -29.67 14.52 17.24
N VAL A 289 -29.15 14.54 18.48
CA VAL A 289 -27.99 13.74 18.89
C VAL A 289 -28.46 12.61 19.81
N LYS A 290 -28.07 11.39 19.49
CA LYS A 290 -28.27 10.20 20.32
C LYS A 290 -26.91 9.65 20.75
N THR A 291 -26.77 9.37 22.04
CA THR A 291 -25.56 8.75 22.59
C THR A 291 -25.88 7.36 23.08
N PHE A 292 -25.15 6.38 22.56
CA PHE A 292 -25.21 4.98 22.95
C PHE A 292 -23.95 4.65 23.73
N LYS A 293 -24.12 4.05 24.91
CA LYS A 293 -23.00 3.59 25.75
C LYS A 293 -23.13 2.09 25.93
N THR A 294 -22.00 1.39 25.93
CA THR A 294 -21.99 -0.03 26.28
C THR A 294 -22.33 -0.18 27.77
N GLY A 295 -23.43 -0.89 28.07
CA GLY A 295 -23.90 -1.10 29.44
C GLY A 295 -23.25 -2.29 30.16
N GLY A 296 -22.61 -3.21 29.42
CA GLY A 296 -22.30 -4.56 29.92
C GLY A 296 -20.82 -4.94 30.05
N ASP A 297 -19.88 -4.24 29.40
CA ASP A 297 -18.46 -4.63 29.40
C ASP A 297 -17.52 -3.56 30.00
N PRO A 298 -17.13 -3.70 31.28
CA PRO A 298 -16.17 -2.81 31.93
C PRO A 298 -14.81 -2.74 31.22
N ALA A 299 -14.41 -3.81 30.50
CA ALA A 299 -13.15 -3.84 29.77
C ALA A 299 -13.21 -2.92 28.53
N LYS A 300 -14.36 -2.85 27.82
CA LYS A 300 -14.54 -1.89 26.72
C LYS A 300 -14.51 -0.45 27.21
N ALA A 301 -15.18 -0.17 28.32
CA ALA A 301 -15.20 1.17 28.92
C ALA A 301 -13.81 1.61 29.41
N ALA A 302 -13.02 0.69 29.99
CA ALA A 302 -11.67 0.98 30.48
C ALA A 302 -10.61 1.11 29.37
N ALA A 303 -10.81 0.43 28.23
CA ALA A 303 -9.88 0.48 27.10
C ALA A 303 -10.10 1.69 26.17
N ALA A 304 -11.16 2.46 26.37
CA ALA A 304 -11.54 3.57 25.52
C ALA A 304 -10.55 4.74 25.63
N GLU A 305 -9.98 5.16 24.50
CA GLU A 305 -9.25 6.42 24.44
C GLU A 305 -10.21 7.61 24.64
N GLU A 306 -9.70 8.70 25.21
CA GLU A 306 -10.50 9.92 25.41
C GLU A 306 -10.94 10.57 24.09
N THR A 307 -10.20 10.30 23.01
CA THR A 307 -10.38 10.91 21.70
C THR A 307 -11.58 10.34 20.95
N TRP A 308 -12.46 11.24 20.53
CA TRP A 308 -13.54 10.90 19.61
C TRP A 308 -13.03 10.78 18.17
N ARG A 309 -13.38 9.69 17.52
CA ARG A 309 -13.16 9.50 16.08
C ARG A 309 -14.47 9.66 15.34
N THR A 310 -14.48 10.44 14.26
CA THR A 310 -15.57 10.42 13.29
C THR A 310 -15.42 9.19 12.40
N MET A 311 -16.49 8.41 12.29
CA MET A 311 -16.53 7.22 11.45
C MET A 311 -16.34 7.58 9.98
N ASP A 312 -15.54 6.79 9.28
CA ASP A 312 -15.34 6.90 7.84
C ASP A 312 -15.29 5.52 7.17
N CYS A 313 -15.06 5.49 5.86
CA CYS A 313 -15.06 4.25 5.08
C CYS A 313 -14.05 3.21 5.58
N VAL A 314 -12.90 3.62 6.13
CA VAL A 314 -11.84 2.68 6.52
C VAL A 314 -12.09 2.03 7.88
N ASP A 315 -13.10 2.46 8.61
CA ASP A 315 -13.51 1.78 9.84
C ASP A 315 -14.19 0.43 9.53
N CYS A 316 -14.84 0.30 8.37
CA CYS A 316 -15.41 -0.96 7.86
C CYS A 316 -14.58 -1.57 6.73
N HIS A 317 -14.19 -0.76 5.73
CA HIS A 317 -13.32 -1.17 4.62
C HIS A 317 -11.84 -0.97 4.96
N ASN A 318 -11.41 -1.53 6.09
CA ASN A 318 -10.06 -1.32 6.65
C ASN A 318 -8.93 -2.00 5.84
N ARG A 319 -9.28 -2.86 4.89
CA ARG A 319 -8.37 -3.55 3.94
C ARG A 319 -8.91 -3.48 2.52
N PRO A 320 -8.92 -2.31 1.86
CA PRO A 320 -9.49 -2.16 0.52
C PRO A 320 -8.60 -2.74 -0.58
N THR A 321 -7.28 -2.85 -0.33
CA THR A 321 -6.31 -3.35 -1.32
C THR A 321 -5.39 -4.43 -0.75
N HIS A 322 -4.81 -4.23 0.43
CA HIS A 322 -3.91 -5.20 1.04
C HIS A 322 -4.69 -6.30 1.80
N ILE A 323 -5.37 -7.17 1.04
CA ILE A 323 -6.33 -8.14 1.58
C ILE A 323 -5.63 -9.46 1.91
N TYR A 324 -5.36 -9.68 3.19
CA TYR A 324 -4.95 -10.97 3.75
C TYR A 324 -6.19 -11.82 3.99
N ARG A 325 -6.28 -12.97 3.31
CA ARG A 325 -7.42 -13.88 3.40
C ARG A 325 -7.13 -15.01 4.38
N MET A 326 -8.17 -15.63 4.92
CA MET A 326 -8.05 -16.84 5.74
C MET A 326 -7.80 -18.07 4.86
N PRO A 327 -7.17 -19.14 5.37
CA PRO A 327 -6.81 -20.30 4.54
C PRO A 327 -8.03 -20.98 3.93
N GLN A 328 -9.18 -20.97 4.60
CA GLN A 328 -10.44 -21.50 4.09
C GLN A 328 -10.89 -20.78 2.82
N ASP A 329 -10.86 -19.44 2.84
CA ASP A 329 -11.28 -18.61 1.71
C ASP A 329 -10.34 -18.78 0.50
N GLU A 330 -9.04 -18.96 0.74
CA GLU A 330 -8.05 -19.19 -0.32
C GLU A 330 -8.18 -20.59 -0.93
N MET A 331 -8.41 -21.61 -0.10
CA MET A 331 -8.62 -22.98 -0.55
C MET A 331 -9.89 -23.09 -1.39
N ASP A 332 -11.00 -22.51 -0.92
CA ASP A 332 -12.26 -22.51 -1.65
C ASP A 332 -12.14 -21.71 -2.97
N ALA A 333 -11.42 -20.59 -2.97
CA ALA A 333 -11.12 -19.85 -4.20
C ALA A 333 -10.28 -20.68 -5.18
N ALA A 334 -9.27 -21.41 -4.70
CA ALA A 334 -8.39 -22.23 -5.54
C ALA A 334 -9.12 -23.40 -6.19
N LEU A 335 -10.05 -24.04 -5.48
CA LEU A 335 -10.91 -25.09 -6.02
C LEU A 335 -11.92 -24.53 -7.04
N ARG A 336 -12.55 -23.40 -6.73
CA ARG A 336 -13.52 -22.75 -7.61
C ARG A 336 -12.89 -22.25 -8.92
N GLU A 337 -11.69 -21.71 -8.83
CA GLU A 337 -10.92 -21.20 -9.98
C GLU A 337 -10.16 -22.30 -10.72
N GLN A 338 -10.32 -23.57 -10.31
CA GLN A 338 -9.65 -24.74 -10.90
C GLN A 338 -8.11 -24.64 -10.89
N ARG A 339 -7.54 -23.82 -10.00
CA ARG A 339 -6.10 -23.82 -9.71
C ARG A 339 -5.69 -25.10 -8.97
N ILE A 340 -6.63 -25.69 -8.23
CA ILE A 340 -6.52 -27.01 -7.62
C ILE A 340 -7.67 -27.88 -8.15
N ASP A 341 -7.34 -29.06 -8.67
CA ASP A 341 -8.34 -29.98 -9.22
C ASP A 341 -9.15 -30.65 -8.10
N ARG A 342 -10.46 -30.39 -8.09
CA ARG A 342 -11.41 -30.89 -7.08
C ARG A 342 -11.61 -32.40 -7.12
N SER A 343 -11.25 -33.08 -8.22
CA SER A 343 -11.35 -34.54 -8.34
C SER A 343 -10.28 -35.28 -7.54
N LEU A 344 -9.35 -34.56 -6.91
CA LEU A 344 -8.37 -35.10 -5.98
C LEU A 344 -9.04 -35.41 -4.62
N PRO A 345 -9.06 -36.68 -4.18
CA PRO A 345 -9.69 -37.07 -2.92
C PRO A 345 -9.18 -36.25 -1.73
N PHE A 346 -10.09 -35.68 -0.94
CA PHE A 346 -9.79 -34.91 0.29
C PHE A 346 -8.83 -33.71 0.11
N VAL A 347 -8.64 -33.19 -1.10
CA VAL A 347 -7.67 -32.12 -1.36
C VAL A 347 -7.96 -30.86 -0.55
N ARG A 348 -9.22 -30.55 -0.25
CA ARG A 348 -9.56 -29.44 0.65
C ARG A 348 -9.05 -29.67 2.06
N ARG A 349 -9.38 -30.82 2.66
CA ARG A 349 -9.01 -31.15 4.04
C ARG A 349 -7.49 -31.14 4.21
N GLU A 350 -6.78 -31.84 3.33
CA GLU A 350 -5.31 -31.93 3.42
C GLU A 350 -4.64 -30.61 3.03
N GLY A 351 -5.23 -29.85 2.10
CA GLY A 351 -4.77 -28.51 1.75
C GLY A 351 -4.84 -27.53 2.92
N LEU A 352 -5.96 -27.48 3.63
CA LEU A 352 -6.12 -26.64 4.82
C LEU A 352 -5.14 -27.04 5.93
N LYS A 353 -5.05 -28.34 6.22
CA LYS A 353 -4.09 -28.86 7.19
C LYS A 353 -2.65 -28.47 6.87
N ALA A 354 -2.26 -28.51 5.59
CA ALA A 354 -0.93 -28.10 5.16
C ALA A 354 -0.71 -26.58 5.26
N LEU A 355 -1.73 -25.76 4.97
CA LEU A 355 -1.66 -24.29 5.04
C LEU A 355 -1.60 -23.76 6.49
N GLU A 356 -2.25 -24.44 7.42
CA GLU A 356 -2.29 -24.08 8.84
C GLU A 356 -1.01 -24.47 9.61
N GLY A 357 -0.07 -25.14 8.95
CA GLY A 357 1.24 -25.46 9.52
C GLY A 357 2.09 -24.21 9.84
N ALA A 358 2.94 -24.33 10.86
CA ALA A 358 3.95 -23.32 11.18
C ALA A 358 5.26 -23.61 10.43
N TYR A 359 5.75 -22.61 9.71
CA TYR A 359 6.97 -22.68 8.89
C TYR A 359 7.85 -21.46 9.14
N ALA A 360 9.17 -21.63 9.15
CA ALA A 360 10.12 -20.54 9.45
C ALA A 360 10.35 -19.62 8.24
N SER A 361 10.17 -20.11 7.01
CA SER A 361 10.33 -19.33 5.78
C SER A 361 9.39 -19.79 4.67
N HIS A 362 9.31 -19.00 3.60
CA HIS A 362 8.56 -19.37 2.39
C HIS A 362 9.14 -20.61 1.70
N GLU A 363 10.47 -20.76 1.69
CA GLU A 363 11.15 -21.94 1.13
C GLU A 363 10.78 -23.20 1.91
N GLU A 364 10.83 -23.14 3.25
CA GLU A 364 10.43 -24.26 4.10
C GLU A 364 8.94 -24.58 3.91
N ALA A 365 8.07 -23.57 3.90
CA ALA A 365 6.64 -23.76 3.70
C ALA A 365 6.35 -24.48 2.38
N ARG A 366 6.93 -24.03 1.26
CA ARG A 366 6.76 -24.69 -0.04
C ARG A 366 7.24 -26.14 -0.03
N ALA A 367 8.42 -26.39 0.55
CA ALA A 367 8.99 -27.73 0.61
C ALA A 367 8.11 -28.68 1.45
N ARG A 368 7.72 -28.26 2.65
CA ARG A 368 6.96 -29.09 3.60
C ARG A 368 5.50 -29.26 3.22
N ILE A 369 4.85 -28.23 2.67
CA ILE A 369 3.49 -28.36 2.12
C ILE A 369 3.52 -29.39 0.98
N ARG A 370 4.50 -29.27 0.08
CA ARG A 370 4.64 -30.21 -1.04
C ARG A 370 4.89 -31.63 -0.58
N GLU A 371 5.79 -31.82 0.39
CA GLU A 371 6.06 -33.13 0.99
C GLU A 371 4.79 -33.73 1.62
N GLN A 372 4.06 -32.96 2.43
CA GLN A 372 2.84 -33.43 3.11
C GLN A 372 1.77 -33.89 2.12
N VAL A 373 1.49 -33.09 1.09
CA VAL A 373 0.48 -33.40 0.07
C VAL A 373 0.88 -34.65 -0.73
N LEU A 374 2.12 -34.73 -1.20
CA LEU A 374 2.61 -35.88 -1.96
C LEU A 374 2.62 -37.16 -1.10
N ALA A 375 3.07 -37.07 0.15
CA ALA A 375 3.10 -38.20 1.07
C ALA A 375 1.69 -38.72 1.39
N PHE A 376 0.70 -37.83 1.52
CA PHE A 376 -0.69 -38.22 1.72
C PHE A 376 -1.21 -39.06 0.54
N TYR A 377 -1.03 -38.61 -0.70
CA TYR A 377 -1.51 -39.34 -1.87
C TYR A 377 -0.70 -40.63 -2.10
N ALA A 378 0.62 -40.60 -1.93
CA ALA A 378 1.45 -41.81 -2.05
C ALA A 378 1.04 -42.91 -1.06
N LYS A 379 0.64 -42.53 0.16
CA LYS A 379 0.23 -43.46 1.22
C LYS A 379 -1.21 -43.94 1.07
N ASN A 380 -2.16 -43.04 0.85
CA ASN A 380 -3.59 -43.35 0.96
C ASN A 380 -4.27 -43.56 -0.40
N TYR A 381 -3.71 -43.03 -1.49
CA TYR A 381 -4.26 -43.12 -2.84
C TYR A 381 -3.17 -43.37 -3.90
N PRO A 382 -2.48 -44.54 -3.88
CA PRO A 382 -1.35 -44.81 -4.78
C PRO A 382 -1.70 -44.68 -6.27
N GLU A 383 -2.91 -45.09 -6.66
CA GLU A 383 -3.38 -44.97 -8.03
C GLU A 383 -3.56 -43.51 -8.48
N VAL A 384 -4.00 -42.63 -7.58
CA VAL A 384 -4.07 -41.18 -7.83
C VAL A 384 -2.66 -40.60 -7.88
N ALA A 385 -1.76 -41.01 -6.99
CA ALA A 385 -0.38 -40.55 -6.97
C ALA A 385 0.38 -40.90 -8.28
N SER A 386 0.08 -42.05 -8.87
CA SER A 386 0.66 -42.49 -10.16
C SER A 386 -0.08 -41.87 -11.36
N GLY A 387 -1.40 -42.06 -11.44
CA GLY A 387 -2.22 -41.68 -12.60
C GLY A 387 -2.58 -40.20 -12.69
N LYS A 388 -2.52 -39.45 -11.59
CA LYS A 388 -2.83 -38.00 -11.52
C LYS A 388 -1.67 -37.20 -10.89
N ARG A 389 -0.43 -37.66 -11.07
CA ARG A 389 0.77 -37.06 -10.47
C ARG A 389 0.89 -35.55 -10.69
N ASP A 390 0.59 -35.09 -11.90
CA ASP A 390 0.70 -33.67 -12.27
C ASP A 390 -0.35 -32.82 -11.53
N LEU A 391 -1.57 -33.34 -11.34
CA LEU A 391 -2.62 -32.66 -10.58
C LEU A 391 -2.24 -32.55 -9.10
N VAL A 392 -1.72 -33.62 -8.51
CA VAL A 392 -1.25 -33.60 -7.11
C VAL A 392 -0.08 -32.62 -6.94
N THR A 393 0.85 -32.60 -7.89
CA THR A 393 2.01 -31.68 -7.85
C THR A 393 1.55 -30.23 -8.00
N THR A 394 0.63 -29.96 -8.93
CA THR A 394 0.02 -28.63 -9.14
C THR A 394 -0.70 -28.16 -7.87
N ALA A 395 -1.47 -29.05 -7.23
CA ALA A 395 -2.15 -28.73 -5.97
C ALA A 395 -1.16 -28.34 -4.86
N ALA A 396 -0.09 -29.12 -4.69
CA ALA A 396 0.96 -28.84 -3.73
C ALA A 396 1.67 -27.48 -3.98
N GLU A 397 1.99 -27.19 -5.24
CA GLU A 397 2.62 -25.92 -5.63
C GLU A 397 1.70 -24.74 -5.39
N GLU A 398 0.41 -24.88 -5.69
CA GLU A 398 -0.57 -23.84 -5.48
C GLU A 398 -0.80 -23.53 -4.01
N LEU A 399 -0.85 -24.55 -3.15
CA LEU A 399 -0.89 -24.36 -1.69
C LEU A 399 0.35 -23.60 -1.18
N GLY A 400 1.53 -23.89 -1.73
CA GLY A 400 2.75 -23.14 -1.46
C GLY A 400 2.62 -21.65 -1.85
N LYS A 401 2.00 -21.33 -2.99
CA LYS A 401 1.75 -19.93 -3.40
C LYS A 401 0.74 -19.24 -2.49
N ILE A 402 -0.36 -19.92 -2.15
CA ILE A 402 -1.39 -19.41 -1.22
C ILE A 402 -0.76 -19.00 0.11
N TYR A 403 0.11 -19.85 0.67
CA TYR A 403 0.84 -19.54 1.89
C TYR A 403 1.72 -18.29 1.73
N CYS A 404 2.54 -18.24 0.67
CA CYS A 404 3.53 -17.16 0.49
C CYS A 404 2.92 -15.77 0.28
N VAL A 405 1.66 -15.66 -0.14
CA VAL A 405 1.01 -14.35 -0.32
C VAL A 405 0.36 -13.85 0.97
N ASN A 406 -0.09 -14.75 1.85
CA ASN A 406 -0.82 -14.39 3.07
C ASN A 406 0.04 -14.43 4.34
N VAL A 407 1.05 -15.30 4.39
CA VAL A 407 1.88 -15.53 5.58
C VAL A 407 3.30 -15.09 5.26
N TRP A 408 3.86 -14.22 6.09
CA TRP A 408 5.21 -13.65 5.93
C TRP A 408 5.96 -13.76 7.26
N PRO A 409 6.67 -14.88 7.49
CA PRO A 409 7.41 -15.10 8.74
C PRO A 409 8.43 -13.98 9.04
N SER A 410 9.08 -13.44 8.01
CA SER A 410 10.03 -12.32 8.12
C SER A 410 9.43 -11.02 8.69
N MET A 411 8.10 -10.86 8.59
CA MET A 411 7.35 -9.72 9.08
C MET A 411 6.39 -10.10 10.22
N HIS A 412 6.50 -11.31 10.77
CA HIS A 412 5.58 -11.87 11.76
C HIS A 412 4.10 -11.76 11.36
N ILE A 413 3.81 -11.93 10.06
CA ILE A 413 2.44 -11.98 9.56
C ILE A 413 2.06 -13.45 9.39
N ALA A 414 1.06 -13.89 10.16
CA ALA A 414 0.39 -15.18 10.05
C ALA A 414 -1.10 -15.02 9.68
N TRP A 415 -1.80 -16.13 9.47
CA TRP A 415 -3.25 -16.14 9.28
C TRP A 415 -3.95 -15.36 10.41
N GLY A 416 -4.88 -14.47 10.04
CA GLY A 416 -5.62 -13.66 11.01
C GLY A 416 -4.84 -12.52 11.68
N THR A 417 -3.56 -12.28 11.34
CA THR A 417 -2.76 -11.17 11.92
C THR A 417 -3.43 -9.80 11.71
N TYR A 418 -4.07 -9.63 10.55
CA TYR A 418 -4.75 -8.42 10.17
C TYR A 418 -6.25 -8.68 10.01
N ALA A 419 -7.04 -8.22 10.98
CA ALA A 419 -8.49 -8.33 10.93
C ALA A 419 -9.07 -7.57 9.72
N ASN A 420 -10.12 -8.13 9.12
CA ASN A 420 -10.92 -7.47 8.08
C ASN A 420 -12.32 -7.21 8.60
N HIS A 421 -12.77 -5.96 8.59
CA HIS A 421 -14.03 -5.55 9.20
C HIS A 421 -15.21 -5.47 8.23
N ILE A 422 -15.06 -5.91 6.98
CA ILE A 422 -16.10 -5.85 5.95
C ILE A 422 -17.29 -6.82 6.22
N GLY A 423 -17.14 -7.75 7.15
CA GLY A 423 -18.15 -8.72 7.54
C GLY A 423 -17.85 -9.31 8.92
N HIS A 424 -18.62 -10.32 9.31
CA HIS A 424 -18.56 -10.89 10.67
C HIS A 424 -18.12 -12.37 10.72
N GLN A 425 -17.49 -12.89 9.65
CA GLN A 425 -17.09 -14.30 9.57
C GLN A 425 -15.81 -14.60 10.36
N HIS A 426 -14.80 -13.72 10.24
CA HIS A 426 -13.46 -13.92 10.82
C HIS A 426 -13.06 -12.84 11.84
N ALA A 427 -13.86 -11.79 11.96
CA ALA A 427 -13.68 -10.69 12.90
C ALA A 427 -15.07 -10.10 13.25
N PRO A 428 -15.23 -9.33 14.34
CA PRO A 428 -16.55 -8.81 14.72
C PRO A 428 -17.19 -7.84 13.71
N GLY A 429 -16.38 -7.11 12.93
CA GLY A 429 -16.88 -6.20 11.88
C GLY A 429 -17.85 -5.15 12.42
N CYS A 430 -19.09 -5.17 11.90
CA CYS A 430 -20.18 -4.28 12.34
C CYS A 430 -20.64 -4.56 13.78
N PHE A 431 -20.49 -5.79 14.29
CA PHE A 431 -20.85 -6.16 15.65
C PHE A 431 -19.97 -5.50 16.72
N ARG A 432 -18.97 -4.70 16.35
CA ARG A 432 -18.31 -3.80 17.31
C ARG A 432 -19.24 -2.71 17.84
N CYS A 433 -20.25 -2.31 17.06
CA CYS A 433 -21.31 -1.39 17.49
C CYS A 433 -22.67 -2.09 17.60
N HIS A 434 -22.95 -3.05 16.70
CA HIS A 434 -24.21 -3.79 16.63
C HIS A 434 -24.16 -5.04 17.52
N ASP A 435 -23.93 -4.85 18.82
CA ASP A 435 -23.80 -5.94 19.80
C ASP A 435 -25.02 -6.10 20.72
N GLY A 436 -26.06 -5.27 20.55
CA GLY A 436 -27.21 -5.23 21.47
C GLY A 436 -26.91 -4.63 22.85
N GLU A 437 -25.67 -4.22 23.12
CA GLU A 437 -25.23 -3.70 24.42
C GLU A 437 -25.08 -2.17 24.41
N HIS A 438 -24.93 -1.57 23.23
CA HIS A 438 -24.89 -0.12 23.05
C HIS A 438 -26.30 0.47 23.18
N LYS A 439 -26.58 1.11 24.32
CA LYS A 439 -27.91 1.63 24.67
C LYS A 439 -27.88 3.12 25.00
N THR A 440 -28.95 3.82 24.62
CA THR A 440 -29.21 5.19 25.10
C THR A 440 -29.73 5.16 26.53
N ALA A 441 -29.76 6.33 27.19
CA ALA A 441 -30.37 6.47 28.52
C ALA A 441 -31.87 6.12 28.56
N LEU A 442 -32.55 6.15 27.41
CA LEU A 442 -33.96 5.77 27.27
C LEU A 442 -34.15 4.28 26.90
N GLY A 443 -33.05 3.51 26.78
CA GLY A 443 -33.08 2.09 26.47
C GLY A 443 -33.12 1.74 24.98
N GLU A 444 -33.09 2.72 24.07
CA GLU A 444 -32.92 2.44 22.64
C GLU A 444 -31.55 1.79 22.39
N GLU A 445 -31.51 0.67 21.68
CA GLU A 445 -30.28 -0.09 21.42
C GLU A 445 -29.86 -0.07 19.96
N ILE A 446 -28.56 -0.22 19.71
CA ILE A 446 -28.04 -0.50 18.36
C ILE A 446 -28.31 -1.98 18.05
N SER A 447 -29.33 -2.24 17.25
CA SER A 447 -29.82 -3.59 16.93
C SER A 447 -28.73 -4.48 16.31
N GLN A 448 -28.69 -5.74 16.74
CA GLN A 448 -27.87 -6.82 16.16
C GLN A 448 -28.65 -7.68 15.14
N ASP A 449 -29.88 -7.32 14.79
CA ASP A 449 -30.68 -8.12 13.86
C ASP A 449 -29.98 -8.30 12.50
N CYS A 450 -29.72 -9.55 12.12
CA CYS A 450 -29.08 -9.91 10.86
C CYS A 450 -29.82 -9.34 9.64
N SER A 451 -31.15 -9.21 9.73
CA SER A 451 -31.99 -8.71 8.64
C SER A 451 -31.65 -7.27 8.27
N THR A 452 -31.02 -6.50 9.15
CA THR A 452 -30.54 -5.14 8.84
C THR A 452 -29.44 -5.14 7.78
N CYS A 453 -28.66 -6.22 7.69
CA CYS A 453 -27.47 -6.33 6.87
C CYS A 453 -27.66 -7.24 5.65
N HIS A 454 -28.28 -8.40 5.84
CA HIS A 454 -28.52 -9.35 4.76
C HIS A 454 -29.71 -10.26 5.02
N THR A 455 -30.27 -10.80 3.94
CA THR A 455 -31.19 -11.93 3.97
C THR A 455 -30.48 -13.17 3.47
N LEU A 456 -30.58 -14.28 4.21
CA LEU A 456 -30.07 -15.59 3.78
C LEU A 456 -31.14 -16.26 2.90
N LEU A 457 -30.77 -16.57 1.66
CA LEU A 457 -31.66 -17.17 0.67
C LEU A 457 -31.41 -18.68 0.50
N ALA A 458 -30.19 -19.13 0.80
CA ALA A 458 -29.80 -20.53 0.85
C ALA A 458 -28.58 -20.69 1.73
N GLN A 459 -28.46 -21.83 2.41
CA GLN A 459 -27.34 -22.13 3.30
C GLN A 459 -26.85 -23.56 3.10
N GLU A 460 -25.58 -23.70 2.75
CA GLU A 460 -24.89 -24.98 2.59
C GLU A 460 -25.62 -25.93 1.63
N GLU A 461 -26.15 -25.39 0.53
CA GLU A 461 -26.89 -26.16 -0.46
C GLU A 461 -26.04 -26.43 -1.71
N LYS A 462 -26.11 -27.64 -2.28
CA LYS A 462 -25.38 -28.00 -3.53
C LYS A 462 -25.96 -27.27 -4.75
N GLU A 463 -27.29 -27.29 -4.86
CA GLU A 463 -28.03 -26.68 -5.96
C GLU A 463 -29.16 -25.79 -5.42
N PRO A 464 -28.84 -24.59 -4.90
CA PRO A 464 -29.85 -23.69 -4.36
C PRO A 464 -30.94 -23.37 -5.38
N ALA A 465 -32.21 -23.59 -5.01
CA ALA A 465 -33.35 -23.34 -5.90
C ALA A 465 -33.37 -21.90 -6.42
N ILE A 466 -33.04 -20.93 -5.55
CA ILE A 466 -32.98 -19.51 -5.88
C ILE A 466 -32.02 -19.18 -7.04
N LEU A 467 -30.95 -19.95 -7.23
CA LEU A 467 -30.04 -19.71 -8.34
C LEU A 467 -30.62 -20.20 -9.68
N LYS A 468 -31.45 -21.25 -9.65
CA LYS A 468 -32.19 -21.72 -10.83
C LYS A 468 -33.25 -20.71 -11.26
N GLU A 469 -33.88 -20.04 -10.29
CA GLU A 469 -34.88 -19.00 -10.58
C GLU A 469 -34.27 -17.71 -11.17
N LEU A 470 -33.06 -17.32 -10.71
CA LEU A 470 -32.39 -16.10 -11.16
C LEU A 470 -31.67 -16.23 -12.51
N GLN A 471 -31.32 -17.45 -12.91
CA GLN A 471 -30.73 -17.79 -14.20
C GLN A 471 -31.47 -19.01 -14.80
N PRO A 472 -32.72 -18.80 -15.26
CA PRO A 472 -33.59 -19.88 -15.73
C PRO A 472 -33.09 -20.58 -17.00
#